data_AF-A0A8J5JRG3-F1
#
_entry.id   AF-A0A8J5JRG3-F1
#
_cell.length_a   1.000
_cell.length_b   1.000
_cell.length_c   1.000
_cell.angle_alpha   90.00
_cell.angle_beta   90.00
_cell.angle_gamma   90.00
#
_symmetry.space_group_name_H-M   'P 1'
#
loop_
_entity.id
_entity.type
_entity.pdbx_description
1 polymer ?
#
loop_
_entity_poly.entity_id
_entity_poly.type
_entity_poly.pdbx_seq_one_letter_code
_entity_poly.pdbx_strand_id
1 'polypeptide(L)'
;MAPPAKRTEYEARFKLKVIACANSTNNCAAARDYGISEKFVRDWKKNEDTINKMAKKKCALRHSKAQWPEIEEYVNEWNREH
;
A
#
# COMPACT_ATOMS: atom_id res chain seq x y z
N MET A 1 25.03 6.35 -18.89
CA MET A 1 23.83 5.59 -18.50
C MET A 1 23.18 6.33 -17.33
N ALA A 2 21.95 6.81 -17.46
CA ALA A 2 21.29 7.56 -16.38
C ALA A 2 21.03 6.63 -15.17
N PRO A 3 21.16 7.11 -13.92
CA PRO A 3 20.88 6.30 -12.75
C PRO A 3 19.41 5.86 -12.74
N PRO A 4 19.10 4.65 -12.26
CA PRO A 4 17.73 4.17 -12.17
C PRO A 4 16.91 5.11 -11.29
N ALA A 5 15.70 5.44 -11.74
CA ALA A 5 14.78 6.29 -10.97
C ALA A 5 14.58 5.70 -9.57
N LYS A 6 14.80 6.52 -8.54
CA LYS A 6 14.58 6.10 -7.15
C LYS A 6 13.11 5.71 -6.97
N ARG A 7 12.87 4.49 -6.46
CA ARG A 7 11.51 4.04 -6.15
C ARG A 7 10.98 4.85 -4.97
N THR A 8 9.83 5.48 -5.17
CA THR A 8 9.11 6.22 -4.13
C THR A 8 8.16 5.29 -3.38
N GLU A 9 8.17 5.41 -2.05
CA GLU A 9 7.25 4.69 -1.18
C GLU A 9 6.10 5.61 -0.78
N TYR A 10 4.87 5.11 -0.89
CA TYR A 10 3.66 5.85 -0.53
C TYR A 10 2.88 5.09 0.54
N GLU A 11 2.52 5.78 1.61
CA GLU A 11 1.70 5.23 2.68
C GLU A 11 0.26 5.01 2.21
N ALA A 12 -0.42 4.01 2.78
CA ALA A 12 -1.82 3.71 2.47
C ALA A 12 -2.73 4.93 2.63
N ARG A 13 -2.55 5.75 3.69
CA ARG A 13 -3.34 6.98 3.87
C ARG A 13 -3.20 7.97 2.72
N PHE A 14 -2.01 8.08 2.14
CA PHE A 14 -1.74 8.96 1.01
C PHE A 14 -2.43 8.42 -0.25
N LYS A 15 -2.29 7.12 -0.51
CA LYS A 15 -2.95 6.45 -1.64
C LYS A 15 -4.48 6.64 -1.58
N LEU A 16 -5.10 6.49 -0.41
CA LEU A 16 -6.54 6.72 -0.24
C LEU A 16 -6.96 8.16 -0.53
N LYS A 17 -6.17 9.16 -0.12
CA LYS A 17 -6.43 10.57 -0.47
C LYS A 17 -6.40 10.81 -1.98
N VAL A 18 -5.41 10.23 -2.65
CA VAL A 18 -5.26 10.30 -4.11
C VAL A 18 -6.46 9.63 -4.81
N ILE A 19 -6.88 8.45 -4.35
CA ILE A 19 -8.04 7.75 -4.91
C ILE A 19 -9.32 8.58 -4.73
N ALA A 20 -9.54 9.14 -3.54
CA ALA A 20 -10.69 10.01 -3.27
C ALA A 20 -10.71 11.23 -4.21
N CYS A 21 -9.56 11.86 -4.42
CA CYS A 21 -9.42 12.95 -5.39
C CYS A 21 -9.75 12.48 -6.82
N ALA A 22 -9.18 11.36 -7.26
CA ALA A 22 -9.43 10.78 -8.59
C ALA A 22 -10.90 10.37 -8.81
N ASN A 23 -11.61 9.98 -7.76
CA ASN A 23 -13.05 9.69 -7.80
C ASN A 23 -13.90 10.97 -7.92
N SER A 24 -13.44 12.08 -7.35
CA SER A 24 -14.12 13.39 -7.45
C SER A 24 -13.85 14.14 -8.74
N THR A 25 -12.66 13.97 -9.33
CA THR A 25 -12.24 14.66 -10.56
C THR A 25 -11.98 13.65 -11.68
N ASN A 26 -10.73 13.27 -11.91
CA ASN A 26 -10.30 12.22 -12.82
C ASN A 26 -8.87 11.78 -12.46
N ASN A 27 -8.42 10.64 -13.01
CA ASN A 27 -7.09 10.09 -12.70
C ASN A 27 -5.94 11.03 -13.11
N CYS A 28 -6.06 11.70 -14.25
CA CYS A 28 -5.03 12.60 -14.78
C CYS A 28 -4.87 13.87 -13.93
N ALA A 29 -5.98 14.43 -13.47
CA ALA A 29 -6.01 15.59 -12.58
C ALA A 29 -5.37 15.23 -11.24
N ALA A 30 -5.80 14.13 -10.61
CA ALA A 30 -5.19 13.66 -9.37
C ALA A 30 -3.68 13.37 -9.54
N ALA A 31 -3.27 12.77 -10.66
CA ALA A 31 -1.85 12.54 -10.94
C ALA A 31 -1.03 13.84 -10.98
N ARG A 32 -1.58 14.89 -11.62
CA ARG A 32 -0.96 16.23 -11.68
C ARG A 32 -0.92 16.91 -10.33
N ASP A 33 -2.04 16.92 -9.60
CA ASP A 33 -2.18 17.58 -8.30
C ASP A 33 -1.21 17.01 -7.25
N TYR A 34 -1.00 15.70 -7.30
CA TYR A 34 -0.14 14.97 -6.34
C TYR A 34 1.28 14.68 -6.88
N GLY A 35 1.60 15.08 -8.11
CA GLY A 35 2.92 14.88 -8.71
C GLY A 35 3.32 13.41 -8.90
N ILE A 36 2.34 12.53 -9.10
CA ILE A 36 2.54 11.08 -9.26
C ILE A 36 2.18 10.63 -10.67
N SER A 37 2.68 9.47 -11.09
CA SER A 37 2.26 8.89 -12.37
C SER A 37 0.79 8.45 -12.32
N GLU A 38 0.03 8.76 -13.37
CA GLU A 38 -1.37 8.32 -13.54
C GLU A 38 -1.52 6.80 -13.45
N LYS A 39 -0.50 6.06 -13.89
CA LYS A 39 -0.44 4.61 -13.72
C LYS A 39 -0.62 4.19 -12.25
N PHE A 40 0.02 4.88 -11.30
CA PHE A 40 -0.12 4.57 -9.88
C PHE A 40 -1.54 4.84 -9.39
N VAL A 41 -2.15 5.95 -9.81
CA VAL A 41 -3.54 6.29 -9.46
C VAL A 41 -4.48 5.17 -9.92
N ARG A 42 -4.33 4.71 -11.16
CA ARG A 42 -5.13 3.62 -11.74
C ARG A 42 -4.91 2.30 -11.01
N ASP A 43 -3.66 1.93 -10.74
CA ASP A 43 -3.32 0.68 -10.05
C ASP A 43 -3.79 0.69 -8.59
N TRP A 44 -3.75 1.83 -7.91
CA TRP A 44 -4.27 1.97 -6.55
C TRP A 44 -5.79 1.92 -6.52
N LYS A 45 -6.47 2.55 -7.47
CA LYS A 45 -7.93 2.49 -7.59
C LYS A 45 -8.44 1.05 -7.82
N LYS A 46 -7.71 0.25 -8.62
CA LYS A 46 -8.00 -1.19 -8.77
C LYS A 46 -7.81 -2.00 -7.48
N ASN A 47 -6.93 -1.55 -6.59
CA ASN A 47 -6.59 -2.22 -5.34
C ASN A 47 -7.15 -1.48 -4.11
N GLU A 48 -8.17 -0.64 -4.28
CA GLU A 48 -8.69 0.24 -3.24
C GLU A 48 -9.10 -0.53 -1.98
N ASP A 49 -9.81 -1.65 -2.13
CA ASP A 49 -10.23 -2.52 -1.02
C ASP A 49 -9.04 -3.03 -0.19
N THR A 50 -7.97 -3.43 -0.88
CA THR A 50 -6.74 -3.93 -0.26
C THR A 50 -6.01 -2.82 0.48
N ILE A 51 -5.97 -1.61 -0.10
CA ILE A 51 -5.35 -0.44 0.51
C ILE A 51 -6.17 0.03 1.73
N ASN A 52 -7.50 -0.10 1.70
CA ASN A 52 -8.38 0.28 2.80
C ASN A 52 -8.25 -0.67 4.01
N LYS A 53 -8.09 -1.98 3.76
CA LYS A 53 -7.84 -2.99 4.81
C LYS A 53 -6.45 -2.87 5.46
N MET A 54 -5.53 -2.16 4.82
CA MET A 54 -4.15 -2.01 5.27
C MET A 54 -4.00 -0.90 6.31
N ALA A 55 -3.08 -1.07 7.26
CA ALA A 55 -2.77 -0.03 8.24
C ALA A 55 -2.34 1.28 7.55
N LYS A 56 -2.90 2.42 7.99
CA LYS A 56 -2.72 3.77 7.38
C LYS A 56 -1.27 4.20 7.17
N LYS A 57 -0.35 3.77 8.03
CA LYS A 57 1.09 4.09 7.98
C LYS A 57 1.91 3.13 7.11
N LYS A 58 1.34 2.01 6.68
CA LYS A 58 2.07 0.98 5.94
C LYS A 58 2.17 1.38 4.46
N CYS A 59 3.31 1.11 3.82
CA CYS A 59 3.57 1.53 2.42
C CYS A 59 3.36 0.41 1.39
N ALA A 60 3.59 -0.85 1.78
CA ALA A 60 3.35 -2.02 0.93
C ALA A 60 2.98 -3.25 1.77
N LEU A 61 2.30 -4.22 1.16
CA LEU A 61 2.04 -5.53 1.74
C LEU A 61 3.21 -6.49 1.43
N ARG A 62 4.41 -6.17 1.94
CA ARG A 62 5.63 -6.96 1.65
C ARG A 62 5.72 -8.29 2.39
N HIS A 63 4.97 -8.43 3.48
CA HIS A 63 4.88 -9.69 4.22
C HIS A 63 3.67 -10.46 3.70
N SER A 64 3.90 -11.62 3.09
CA SER A 64 2.84 -12.55 2.73
C SER A 64 2.15 -13.08 3.99
N LYS A 65 1.04 -13.78 3.79
CA LYS A 65 0.49 -14.67 4.82
C LYS A 65 1.61 -15.59 5.32
N ALA A 66 1.64 -15.86 6.62
CA ALA A 66 2.57 -16.80 7.26
C ALA A 66 2.65 -18.08 6.43
N GLN A 67 3.86 -18.51 6.08
CA GLN A 67 4.04 -19.75 5.32
C GLN A 67 3.65 -20.97 6.17
N TRP A 68 3.78 -20.84 7.49
CA TRP A 68 3.42 -21.86 8.48
C TRP A 68 2.66 -21.21 9.64
N PRO A 69 1.37 -20.87 9.47
CA PRO A 69 0.58 -20.16 10.48
C PRO A 69 0.55 -20.89 11.83
N GLU A 70 0.46 -22.22 11.79
CA GLU A 70 0.42 -23.09 12.97
C GLU A 70 1.71 -23.01 13.79
N ILE A 71 2.87 -22.92 13.13
CA ILE A 71 4.16 -22.80 13.80
C ILE A 71 4.30 -21.40 14.43
N GLU A 72 3.86 -20.35 13.73
CA GLU A 72 3.85 -19.00 14.30
C GLU A 72 2.92 -18.90 15.52
N GLU A 73 1.78 -19.58 15.50
CA GLU A 73 0.85 -19.63 16.63
C GLU A 73 1.46 -20.38 17.83
N TYR A 74 2.02 -21.58 17.60
CA TYR A 74 2.71 -22.35 18.62
C TYR A 74 3.88 -21.59 19.28
N VAL A 75 4.72 -20.93 18.48
CA VAL A 75 5.84 -20.12 19.00
C VAL A 75 5.34 -18.92 19.80
N ASN A 76 4.24 -18.29 19.38
CA ASN A 76 3.66 -17.18 20.10
C ASN A 76 3.03 -17.60 21.44
N GLU A 77 2.43 -18.78 21.52
CA GLU A 77 1.94 -19.33 22.79
C GLU A 77 3.09 -19.63 23.74
N TRP A 78 4.13 -20.33 23.28
CA TRP A 78 5.32 -20.62 24.09
C TRP A 78 5.99 -19.37 24.65
N ASN A 79 6.07 -18.29 23.86
CA ASN A 79 6.61 -17.00 24.31
C ASN A 79 5.75 -16.29 25.36
N ARG A 80 4.47 -16.62 25.53
CA ARG A 80 3.59 -16.02 26.55
C ARG A 80 3.67 -16.75 27.90
N GLU A 81 4.12 -17.99 27.90
CA GLU A 81 4.19 -18.83 29.09
C GLU A 81 5.49 -18.64 29.90
N HIS A 82 6.44 -17.87 29.37
CA HIS A 82 7.67 -17.40 30.06
C HIS A 82 7.65 -15.88 30.24
#